data_AF-A0A5D2XAZ0-F1
#
_entry.id   AF-A0A5D2XAZ0-F1
#
_cell.length_a   1.000
_cell.length_b   1.000
_cell.length_c   1.000
_cell.angle_alpha   90.00
_cell.angle_beta   90.00
_cell.angle_gamma   90.00
#
_symmetry.space_group_name_H-M   'P 1'
#
loop_
_entity.id
_entity.type
_entity.pdbx_description
1 polymer ?
#
loop_
_entity_poly.entity_id
_entity_poly.type
_entity_poly.pdbx_seq_one_letter_code
_entity_poly.pdbx_strand_id
1 'polypeptide(L)'
;MESTEAAQVIMVTLSMQGHMNPMLKLAKVLVLKGVHVTLATNDVARKRMLDSKISTNFTTINSTGRLSLEFFSDGLSHEFDREKDSGTFLASLKANGPKNLSNLITDLKANGNQFSCLITNPFIPWVPGVAIEHGIPCGVLWIQSATVFAIYYHFIKEPDLFPNLENPNGILELPGIPGLTVGDLPTFMLPCSPSHFRLLVTEFISILDKVKWVLGNSVHELEEETVNSLKAVKPIYSIGPLVSPSLLGKEETIAGSVDMWRAADSCIEWLNKQRPSSVIYISFGSIIMSSKQQIQSIATALKNIKRPFLWVIKASETRKDEFPRGFLEEITKDKSGLVVSWCPQEKVLMNQALACFVTHCGWNSTLETVVAGVPVVAYPEWTDQPTNSKLLVDVFKVGVRMSNCEDERLSVEEVERCIMEVIDGPRAGEMKRRAVELKNAAKNALEEGGSSSRNIDKFIAEISGKPSSNNV
;
A
#
# COMPACT_ATOMS: atom_id res chain seq x y z
N MET A 1 -12.79 -23.99 34.15
CA MET A 1 -12.56 -22.86 33.22
C MET A 1 -11.36 -23.25 32.38
N GLU A 2 -11.59 -23.87 31.22
CA GLU A 2 -10.50 -24.14 30.28
C GLU A 2 -9.95 -22.80 29.81
N SER A 3 -8.66 -22.56 30.09
CA SER A 3 -7.93 -21.45 29.48
C SER A 3 -7.87 -21.71 27.98
N THR A 4 -8.75 -21.10 27.20
CA THR A 4 -8.65 -21.14 25.74
C THR A 4 -7.31 -20.52 25.36
N GLU A 5 -6.40 -21.35 24.86
CA GLU A 5 -5.10 -20.93 24.37
C GLU A 5 -5.31 -19.89 23.27
N ALA A 6 -4.67 -18.72 23.40
CA ALA A 6 -4.85 -17.63 22.46
C ALA A 6 -4.26 -18.03 21.10
N ALA A 7 -5.02 -17.86 20.01
CA ALA A 7 -4.57 -18.17 18.67
C ALA A 7 -3.22 -17.48 18.37
N GLN A 8 -2.30 -18.22 17.74
CA GLN A 8 -1.01 -17.69 17.34
C GLN A 8 -0.90 -17.69 15.82
N VAL A 9 -0.43 -16.58 15.26
CA VAL A 9 -0.29 -16.37 13.82
C VAL A 9 1.16 -16.02 13.49
N ILE A 10 1.74 -16.68 12.50
CA ILE A 10 3.00 -16.24 11.91
C ILE A 10 2.73 -15.50 10.60
N MET A 11 3.23 -14.28 10.48
CA MET A 11 3.06 -13.40 9.33
C MET A 11 4.39 -13.27 8.60
N VAL A 12 4.44 -13.59 7.31
CA VAL A 12 5.70 -13.59 6.52
C VAL A 12 5.65 -12.51 5.44
N THR A 13 6.62 -11.60 5.44
CA THR A 13 6.69 -10.49 4.48
C THR A 13 8.10 -10.18 4.00
N LEU A 14 8.20 -9.44 2.89
CA LEU A 14 9.46 -8.86 2.40
C LEU A 14 9.78 -7.58 3.17
N SER A 15 11.06 -7.25 3.25
CA SER A 15 11.61 -6.02 3.87
C SER A 15 11.43 -4.76 3.00
N MET A 16 10.26 -4.63 2.36
CA MET A 16 9.88 -3.48 1.53
C MET A 16 8.72 -2.72 2.17
N GLN A 17 8.75 -1.39 2.16
CA GLN A 17 7.81 -0.56 2.93
C GLN A 17 6.35 -0.80 2.55
N GLY A 18 6.06 -0.91 1.24
CA GLY A 18 4.72 -1.20 0.73
C GLY A 18 4.15 -2.55 1.19
N HIS A 19 5.00 -3.49 1.61
CA HIS A 19 4.62 -4.83 2.06
C HIS A 19 4.60 -4.92 3.59
N MET A 20 5.64 -4.40 4.26
CA MET A 20 5.74 -4.45 5.73
C MET A 20 4.68 -3.60 6.42
N ASN A 21 4.35 -2.42 5.89
CA ASN A 21 3.38 -1.52 6.51
C ASN A 21 1.99 -2.16 6.69
N PRO A 22 1.33 -2.68 5.63
CA PRO A 22 0.03 -3.31 5.80
C PRO A 22 0.10 -4.57 6.68
N MET A 23 1.18 -5.34 6.60
CA MET A 23 1.39 -6.52 7.46
C MET A 23 1.50 -6.14 8.95
N LEU A 24 2.27 -5.12 9.29
CA LEU A 24 2.36 -4.62 10.66
C LEU A 24 1.03 -4.04 11.15
N LYS A 25 0.32 -3.29 10.29
CA LYS A 25 -0.99 -2.72 10.63
C LYS A 25 -2.01 -3.84 10.92
N LEU A 26 -2.04 -4.90 10.13
CA LEU A 26 -2.85 -6.10 10.43
C LEU A 26 -2.40 -6.78 11.74
N ALA A 27 -1.08 -6.96 11.94
CA ALA A 27 -0.56 -7.56 13.17
C ALA A 27 -1.05 -6.83 14.42
N LYS A 28 -1.02 -5.49 14.42
CA LYS A 28 -1.55 -4.67 15.51
C LYS A 28 -3.04 -4.90 15.74
N VAL A 29 -3.84 -4.95 14.67
CA VAL A 29 -5.29 -5.22 14.78
C VAL A 29 -5.57 -6.60 15.38
N LEU A 30 -4.83 -7.63 14.96
CA LEU A 30 -4.95 -8.98 15.51
C LEU A 30 -4.56 -9.03 17.00
N VAL A 31 -3.47 -8.34 17.38
CA VAL A 31 -3.01 -8.24 18.78
C VAL A 31 -4.05 -7.56 19.67
N LEU A 32 -4.69 -6.49 19.19
CA LEU A 32 -5.78 -5.82 19.91
C LEU A 32 -6.99 -6.72 20.13
N LYS A 33 -7.20 -7.72 19.26
CA LYS A 33 -8.24 -8.75 19.41
C LYS A 33 -7.75 -10.02 20.12
N GLY A 34 -6.56 -9.98 20.74
CA GLY A 34 -6.06 -11.04 21.61
C GLY A 34 -5.27 -12.16 20.91
N VAL A 35 -4.92 -11.99 19.64
CA VAL A 35 -4.09 -12.95 18.87
C VAL A 35 -2.61 -12.68 19.13
N HIS A 36 -1.81 -13.73 19.31
CA HIS A 36 -0.35 -13.61 19.33
C HIS A 36 0.18 -13.61 17.90
N VAL A 37 1.05 -12.68 17.56
CA VAL A 37 1.56 -12.51 16.21
C VAL A 37 3.08 -12.55 16.20
N THR A 38 3.62 -13.42 15.36
CA THR A 38 5.04 -13.44 15.00
C THR A 38 5.20 -12.87 13.60
N LEU A 39 5.81 -11.70 13.45
CA LEU A 39 6.12 -11.12 12.14
C LEU A 39 7.52 -11.58 11.70
N ALA A 40 7.61 -12.38 10.64
CA ALA A 40 8.86 -12.83 10.03
C ALA A 40 9.18 -12.03 8.77
N THR A 41 10.41 -11.50 8.66
CA THR A 41 10.89 -10.74 7.49
C THR A 41 12.36 -11.06 7.17
N ASN A 42 12.88 -10.51 6.07
CA ASN A 42 14.27 -10.73 5.68
C ASN A 42 15.24 -9.99 6.62
N ASP A 43 16.38 -10.63 6.93
CA ASP A 43 17.42 -10.14 7.85
C ASP A 43 18.01 -8.77 7.50
N VAL A 44 17.99 -8.37 6.22
CA VAL A 44 18.36 -7.00 5.79
C VAL A 44 17.54 -5.92 6.51
N ALA A 45 16.29 -6.20 6.90
CA ALA A 45 15.47 -5.28 7.69
C ALA A 45 16.13 -5.00 9.05
N ARG A 46 16.66 -6.04 9.71
CA ARG A 46 17.36 -5.93 10.99
C ARG A 46 18.56 -4.98 10.87
N LYS A 47 19.36 -5.12 9.81
CA LYS A 47 20.50 -4.22 9.56
C LYS A 47 20.05 -2.78 9.36
N ARG A 48 19.08 -2.53 8.47
CA ARG A 48 18.53 -1.17 8.21
C ARG A 48 17.99 -0.52 9.49
N MET A 49 17.36 -1.32 10.35
CA MET A 49 16.85 -0.85 11.66
C MET A 49 17.98 -0.47 12.62
N LEU A 50 19.08 -1.22 12.66
CA LEU A 50 20.25 -0.91 13.47
C LEU A 50 20.97 0.35 12.97
N ASP A 51 21.18 0.45 11.66
CA ASP A 51 21.94 1.54 11.03
C ASP A 51 21.23 2.90 11.15
N SER A 52 19.90 2.90 11.08
CA SER A 52 19.09 4.12 11.11
C SER A 52 18.99 4.81 12.48
N LYS A 53 19.53 4.22 13.56
CA LYS A 53 19.30 4.63 14.97
C LYS A 53 17.80 4.73 15.34
N ILE A 54 16.90 4.17 14.53
CA ILE A 54 15.44 4.04 14.79
C ILE A 54 15.16 2.96 15.85
N SER A 55 16.22 2.33 16.37
CA SER A 55 16.27 1.34 17.47
C SER A 55 15.32 1.61 18.64
N THR A 56 14.99 2.88 18.95
CA THR A 56 14.10 3.24 20.08
C THR A 56 12.60 2.99 19.83
N ASN A 57 12.14 2.89 18.58
CA ASN A 57 10.71 2.74 18.27
C ASN A 57 10.27 1.27 18.09
N PHE A 58 11.20 0.34 17.89
CA PHE A 58 10.88 -1.09 17.70
C PHE A 58 11.04 -1.94 18.95
N THR A 59 11.94 -1.56 19.87
CA THR A 59 12.02 -2.18 21.20
C THR A 59 10.71 -2.01 21.99
N THR A 60 9.84 -1.08 21.58
CA THR A 60 8.49 -0.83 22.13
C THR A 60 7.39 -1.74 21.57
N ILE A 61 7.65 -2.50 20.49
CA ILE A 61 6.65 -3.36 19.84
C ILE A 61 6.20 -4.50 20.75
N ASN A 62 7.05 -4.90 21.70
CA ASN A 62 6.72 -5.96 22.65
C ASN A 62 6.04 -5.45 23.94
N SER A 63 5.48 -4.22 23.95
CA SER A 63 4.79 -3.66 25.12
C SER A 63 3.65 -4.53 25.66
N THR A 64 3.03 -5.35 24.79
CA THR A 64 1.94 -6.28 25.16
C THR A 64 2.41 -7.73 25.36
N GLY A 65 3.67 -8.08 25.03
CA GLY A 65 4.12 -9.48 25.02
C GLY A 65 3.60 -10.32 23.84
N ARG A 66 2.75 -9.76 22.97
CA ARG A 66 2.00 -10.53 21.95
C ARG A 66 2.45 -10.31 20.50
N LEU A 67 3.43 -9.45 20.26
CA LEU A 67 3.98 -9.19 18.93
C LEU A 67 5.49 -9.43 18.96
N SER A 68 5.94 -10.47 18.28
CA SER A 68 7.36 -10.81 18.11
C SER A 68 7.81 -10.55 16.67
N LEU A 69 9.11 -10.28 16.50
CA LEU A 69 9.73 -10.02 15.20
C LEU A 69 10.86 -11.02 14.98
N GLU A 70 10.74 -11.78 13.92
CA GLU A 70 11.67 -12.83 13.54
C GLU A 70 12.27 -12.56 12.17
N PHE A 71 13.45 -13.13 11.92
CA PHE A 71 14.18 -12.84 10.70
C PHE A 71 14.77 -14.10 10.08
N PHE A 72 14.75 -14.15 8.75
CA PHE A 72 15.36 -15.22 7.98
C PHE A 72 16.14 -14.65 6.79
N SER A 73 17.17 -15.36 6.33
CA SER A 73 18.00 -14.91 5.20
C SER A 73 17.29 -15.14 3.86
N ASP A 74 17.43 -14.18 2.95
CA ASP A 74 17.05 -14.32 1.53
C ASP A 74 18.16 -14.93 0.65
N GLY A 75 19.29 -15.31 1.24
CA GLY A 75 20.45 -15.88 0.56
C GLY A 75 21.42 -14.86 -0.04
N LEU A 76 21.16 -13.56 0.12
CA LEU A 76 22.03 -12.49 -0.40
C LEU A 76 22.74 -11.74 0.71
N SER A 77 23.89 -11.15 0.37
CA SER A 77 24.62 -10.28 1.29
C SER A 77 23.80 -9.02 1.62
N HIS A 78 24.11 -8.40 2.76
CA HIS A 78 23.45 -7.16 3.16
C HIS A 78 23.81 -5.96 2.27
N GLU A 79 24.92 -6.02 1.53
CA GLU A 79 25.37 -4.98 0.60
C GLU A 79 24.71 -5.09 -0.79
N PHE A 80 24.00 -6.20 -1.07
CA PHE A 80 23.31 -6.38 -2.34
C PHE A 80 22.11 -5.42 -2.47
N ASP A 81 22.10 -4.64 -3.56
CA ASP A 81 21.00 -3.73 -3.88
C ASP A 81 19.82 -4.49 -4.50
N ARG A 82 18.89 -4.86 -3.62
CA ARG A 82 17.67 -5.61 -3.95
C ARG A 82 16.67 -4.80 -4.79
N GLU A 83 16.77 -3.46 -4.77
CA GLU A 83 15.88 -2.60 -5.57
C GLU A 83 16.40 -2.47 -7.00
N LYS A 84 17.71 -2.36 -7.17
CA LYS A 84 18.34 -2.25 -8.49
C LYS A 84 18.35 -3.54 -9.30
N ASP A 85 18.49 -4.70 -8.63
CA ASP A 85 18.44 -6.02 -9.26
C ASP A 85 17.38 -6.91 -8.61
N SER A 86 16.12 -6.59 -8.90
CA SER A 86 14.95 -7.34 -8.40
C SER A 86 14.91 -8.77 -8.93
N GLY A 87 15.44 -9.03 -10.13
CA GLY A 87 15.43 -10.35 -10.75
C GLY A 87 16.29 -11.35 -9.97
N THR A 88 17.55 -10.99 -9.70
CA THR A 88 18.45 -11.82 -8.89
C THR A 88 17.94 -11.97 -7.46
N PHE A 89 17.39 -10.89 -6.89
CA PHE A 89 16.77 -10.93 -5.56
C PHE A 89 15.64 -11.96 -5.48
N LEU A 90 14.66 -11.90 -6.40
CA LEU A 90 13.54 -12.85 -6.43
C LEU A 90 14.01 -14.29 -6.67
N ALA A 91 15.01 -14.49 -7.54
CA ALA A 91 15.57 -15.82 -7.80
C ALA A 91 16.27 -16.40 -6.55
N SER A 92 17.12 -15.63 -5.87
CA SER A 92 17.76 -16.06 -4.62
C SER A 92 16.75 -16.33 -3.52
N LEU A 93 15.77 -15.45 -3.36
CA LEU A 93 14.71 -15.61 -2.37
C LEU A 93 13.90 -16.89 -2.62
N LYS A 94 13.58 -17.20 -3.87
CA LYS A 94 12.88 -18.44 -4.23
C LYS A 94 13.73 -19.69 -3.97
N ALA A 95 15.05 -19.61 -4.18
CA ALA A 95 15.96 -20.74 -3.98
C ALA A 95 16.25 -21.02 -2.49
N ASN A 96 16.44 -19.97 -1.68
CA ASN A 96 16.91 -20.07 -0.30
C ASN A 96 15.81 -19.86 0.75
N GLY A 97 14.80 -19.05 0.42
CA GLY A 97 13.71 -18.65 1.32
C GLY A 97 12.93 -19.83 1.91
N PRO A 98 12.50 -20.84 1.13
CA PRO A 98 11.73 -21.97 1.66
C PRO A 98 12.44 -22.71 2.78
N LYS A 99 13.71 -23.07 2.58
CA LYS A 99 14.53 -23.77 3.57
C LYS A 99 14.73 -22.93 4.83
N ASN A 100 15.07 -21.65 4.64
CA ASN A 100 15.37 -20.75 5.76
C ASN A 100 14.11 -20.44 6.60
N LEU A 101 12.95 -20.26 5.96
CA LEU A 101 11.69 -20.08 6.67
C LEU A 101 11.25 -21.36 7.38
N SER A 102 11.42 -22.52 6.76
CA SER A 102 11.09 -23.81 7.36
C SER A 102 11.91 -24.08 8.63
N ASN A 103 13.21 -23.75 8.61
CA ASN A 103 14.07 -23.81 9.79
C ASN A 103 13.56 -22.88 10.90
N LEU A 104 13.25 -21.62 10.58
CA LEU A 104 12.72 -20.65 11.54
C LEU A 104 11.42 -21.16 12.20
N ILE A 105 10.48 -21.69 11.41
CA ILE A 105 9.22 -22.24 11.95
C ILE A 105 9.50 -23.44 12.86
N THR A 106 10.46 -24.30 12.49
CA THR A 106 10.87 -25.46 13.31
C THR A 106 11.42 -25.02 14.66
N ASP A 107 12.31 -24.04 14.67
CA ASP A 107 12.91 -23.50 15.90
C ASP A 107 11.86 -22.83 16.79
N LEU A 108 10.94 -22.06 16.19
CA LEU A 108 9.84 -21.43 16.94
C LEU A 108 8.89 -22.47 17.57
N LYS A 109 8.57 -23.54 16.84
CA LYS A 109 7.77 -24.66 17.37
C LYS A 109 8.49 -25.39 18.50
N ALA A 110 9.81 -25.61 18.37
CA ALA A 110 10.63 -26.21 19.43
C ALA A 110 10.65 -25.35 20.71
N ASN A 111 10.53 -24.02 20.56
CA ASN A 111 10.39 -23.06 21.65
C ASN A 111 8.95 -22.92 22.18
N GLY A 112 8.03 -23.80 21.79
CA GLY A 112 6.66 -23.86 22.32
C GLY A 112 5.62 -23.03 21.57
N ASN A 113 5.94 -22.47 20.40
CA ASN A 113 4.93 -21.79 19.58
C ASN A 113 4.05 -22.79 18.82
N GLN A 114 2.74 -22.56 18.80
CA GLN A 114 1.79 -23.34 18.04
C GLN A 114 0.95 -22.44 17.13
N PHE A 115 1.34 -22.37 15.85
CA PHE A 115 0.69 -21.50 14.88
C PHE A 115 -0.63 -22.09 14.38
N SER A 116 -1.72 -21.36 14.61
CA SER A 116 -3.05 -21.66 14.08
C SER A 116 -3.21 -21.24 12.61
N CYS A 117 -2.39 -20.27 12.16
CA CYS A 117 -2.39 -19.78 10.78
C CYS A 117 -1.02 -19.18 10.42
N LEU A 118 -0.64 -19.31 9.15
CA LEU A 118 0.40 -18.52 8.52
C LEU A 118 -0.24 -17.51 7.58
N ILE A 119 0.13 -16.23 7.65
CA ILE A 119 -0.32 -15.19 6.71
C ILE A 119 0.88 -14.69 5.90
N THR A 120 0.77 -14.66 4.57
CA THR A 120 1.81 -14.09 3.71
C THR A 120 1.28 -12.95 2.84
N ASN A 121 2.12 -12.35 2.01
CA ASN A 121 1.73 -11.36 1.00
C ASN A 121 1.84 -11.98 -0.40
N PRO A 122 1.19 -11.41 -1.44
CA PRO A 122 1.06 -12.08 -2.75
C PRO A 122 2.38 -12.24 -3.53
N PHE A 123 3.44 -11.55 -3.12
CA PHE A 123 4.71 -11.52 -3.84
C PHE A 123 5.75 -12.52 -3.31
N ILE A 124 5.31 -13.47 -2.48
CA ILE A 124 6.15 -14.57 -1.97
C ILE A 124 5.43 -15.92 -2.18
N PRO A 125 5.16 -16.33 -3.44
CA PRO A 125 4.24 -17.44 -3.74
C PRO A 125 4.74 -18.82 -3.25
N TRP A 126 5.99 -18.94 -2.82
CA TRP A 126 6.54 -20.18 -2.24
C TRP A 126 6.17 -20.40 -0.76
N VAL A 127 5.76 -19.35 -0.04
CA VAL A 127 5.46 -19.42 1.41
C VAL A 127 4.29 -20.38 1.74
N PRO A 128 3.17 -20.40 0.98
CA PRO A 128 2.11 -21.39 1.20
C PRO A 128 2.58 -22.84 1.10
N GLY A 129 3.62 -23.13 0.30
CA GLY A 129 4.22 -24.47 0.25
C GLY A 129 4.86 -24.86 1.59
N VAL A 130 5.63 -23.95 2.18
CA VAL A 130 6.25 -24.16 3.50
C VAL A 130 5.19 -24.32 4.59
N ALA A 131 4.10 -23.54 4.53
CA ALA A 131 2.99 -23.66 5.48
C ALA A 131 2.39 -25.08 5.47
N ILE A 132 2.18 -25.66 4.28
CA ILE A 132 1.66 -27.02 4.10
C ILE A 132 2.61 -28.07 4.69
N GLU A 133 3.92 -27.96 4.42
CA GLU A 133 4.94 -28.88 4.97
C GLU A 133 4.92 -28.89 6.51
N HIS A 134 4.55 -27.77 7.11
CA HIS A 134 4.43 -27.60 8.56
C HIS A 134 3.03 -27.89 9.13
N GLY A 135 2.07 -28.28 8.29
CA GLY A 135 0.68 -28.53 8.68
C GLY A 135 -0.06 -27.29 9.16
N ILE A 136 0.36 -26.09 8.74
CA ILE A 136 -0.22 -24.81 9.17
C ILE A 136 -1.17 -24.29 8.06
N PRO A 137 -2.45 -24.00 8.36
CA PRO A 137 -3.35 -23.33 7.42
C PRO A 137 -2.78 -21.99 6.95
N CYS A 138 -2.91 -21.69 5.66
CA CYS A 138 -2.33 -20.48 5.07
C CYS A 138 -3.39 -19.47 4.62
N GLY A 139 -3.15 -18.20 4.94
CA GLY A 139 -3.85 -17.03 4.43
C GLY A 139 -2.91 -16.10 3.66
N VAL A 140 -3.47 -15.24 2.82
CA VAL A 140 -2.74 -14.15 2.15
C VAL A 140 -3.38 -12.83 2.54
N LEU A 141 -2.56 -11.86 2.96
CA LEU A 141 -2.93 -10.45 2.96
C LEU A 141 -2.70 -9.89 1.54
N TRP A 142 -3.79 -9.69 0.82
CA TRP A 142 -3.79 -8.99 -0.46
C TRP A 142 -3.66 -7.48 -0.22
N ILE A 143 -2.52 -6.91 -0.65
CA ILE A 143 -2.13 -5.53 -0.33
C ILE A 143 -2.43 -4.51 -1.45
N GLN A 144 -3.11 -4.93 -2.51
CA GLN A 144 -3.59 -4.07 -3.60
C GLN A 144 -5.12 -3.99 -3.56
N SER A 145 -5.74 -3.26 -4.50
CA SER A 145 -7.21 -3.17 -4.59
C SER A 145 -7.85 -4.52 -4.92
N ALA A 146 -9.09 -4.75 -4.51
CA ALA A 146 -9.83 -5.96 -4.87
C ALA A 146 -10.00 -6.05 -6.40
N THR A 147 -10.07 -4.90 -7.07
CA THR A 147 -10.11 -4.78 -8.53
C THR A 147 -8.88 -5.37 -9.19
N VAL A 148 -7.67 -5.08 -8.68
CA VAL A 148 -6.43 -5.68 -9.20
C VAL A 148 -6.40 -7.19 -8.97
N PHE A 149 -6.91 -7.67 -7.83
CA PHE A 149 -7.03 -9.10 -7.57
C PHE A 149 -7.92 -9.79 -8.62
N ALA A 150 -9.08 -9.21 -8.92
CA ALA A 150 -10.00 -9.74 -9.91
C ALA A 150 -9.37 -9.73 -11.31
N ILE A 151 -8.70 -8.64 -11.70
CA ILE A 151 -7.98 -8.57 -12.98
C ILE A 151 -6.95 -9.70 -13.11
N TYR A 152 -6.09 -9.89 -12.10
CA TYR A 152 -5.09 -10.97 -12.14
C TYR A 152 -5.71 -12.36 -12.16
N TYR A 153 -6.80 -12.56 -11.41
CA TYR A 153 -7.50 -13.83 -11.40
C TYR A 153 -8.06 -14.18 -12.78
N HIS A 154 -8.83 -13.26 -13.38
CA HIS A 154 -9.41 -13.45 -14.71
C HIS A 154 -8.32 -13.56 -15.79
N PHE A 155 -7.23 -12.81 -15.67
CA PHE A 155 -6.13 -12.89 -16.64
C PHE A 155 -5.52 -14.28 -16.75
N ILE A 156 -5.37 -14.97 -15.62
CA ILE A 156 -4.77 -16.31 -15.58
C ILE A 156 -5.80 -17.41 -15.81
N LYS A 157 -7.04 -17.24 -15.32
CA LYS A 157 -8.08 -18.29 -15.38
C LYS A 157 -8.95 -18.21 -16.63
N GLU A 158 -9.14 -17.02 -17.19
CA GLU A 158 -10.03 -16.71 -18.30
C GLU A 158 -9.34 -15.74 -19.29
N PRO A 159 -8.18 -16.12 -19.87
CA PRO A 159 -7.38 -15.21 -20.71
C PRO A 159 -8.13 -14.73 -21.96
N ASP A 160 -9.14 -15.46 -22.43
CA ASP A 160 -9.96 -15.11 -23.59
C ASP A 160 -10.79 -13.84 -23.39
N LEU A 161 -10.98 -13.41 -22.14
CA LEU A 161 -11.64 -12.13 -21.82
C LEU A 161 -10.74 -10.92 -22.14
N PHE A 162 -9.44 -11.12 -22.31
CA PHE A 162 -8.48 -10.03 -22.48
C PHE A 162 -8.25 -9.72 -23.96
N PRO A 163 -8.32 -8.43 -24.37
CA PRO A 163 -7.99 -8.02 -25.72
C PRO A 163 -6.47 -8.10 -25.95
N ASN A 164 -6.03 -7.70 -27.14
CA ASN A 164 -4.60 -7.52 -27.41
C ASN A 164 -4.00 -6.49 -26.43
N LEU A 165 -3.11 -6.96 -25.55
CA LEU A 165 -2.43 -6.14 -24.53
C LEU A 165 -1.43 -5.13 -25.11
N GLU A 166 -1.14 -5.18 -26.41
CA GLU A 166 -0.33 -4.18 -27.11
C GLU A 166 -1.16 -2.95 -27.53
N ASN A 167 -2.49 -3.03 -27.56
CA ASN A 167 -3.35 -1.91 -27.88
C ASN A 167 -3.82 -1.22 -26.59
N PRO A 168 -3.24 -0.07 -26.19
CA PRO A 168 -3.58 0.59 -24.92
C PRO A 168 -5.06 1.03 -24.85
N ASN A 169 -5.70 1.22 -26.00
CA ASN A 169 -7.12 1.62 -26.09
C ASN A 169 -8.07 0.41 -26.21
N GLY A 170 -7.55 -0.83 -26.13
CA GLY A 170 -8.37 -2.03 -26.11
C GLY A 170 -9.32 -2.00 -24.90
N ILE A 171 -10.61 -2.14 -25.15
CA ILE A 171 -11.64 -2.14 -24.10
C ILE A 171 -11.73 -3.54 -23.51
N LEU A 172 -11.86 -3.59 -22.18
CA LEU A 172 -12.01 -4.81 -21.40
C LEU A 172 -13.20 -4.67 -20.47
N GLU A 173 -14.07 -5.68 -20.49
CA GLU A 173 -15.19 -5.83 -19.56
C GLU A 173 -14.99 -7.11 -18.76
N LEU A 174 -14.92 -6.98 -17.43
CA LEU A 174 -14.77 -8.10 -16.51
C LEU A 174 -15.90 -8.09 -15.48
N PRO A 175 -16.32 -9.26 -14.96
CA PRO A 175 -17.42 -9.35 -14.00
C PRO A 175 -17.21 -8.49 -12.75
N GLY A 176 -18.12 -7.54 -12.51
CA GLY A 176 -18.09 -6.66 -11.35
C GLY A 176 -16.97 -5.62 -11.34
N ILE A 177 -16.26 -5.44 -12.47
CA ILE A 177 -15.18 -4.45 -12.61
C ILE A 177 -15.68 -3.31 -13.51
N PRO A 178 -15.40 -2.03 -13.18
CA PRO A 178 -15.72 -0.92 -14.07
C PRO A 178 -15.05 -1.10 -15.44
N GLY A 179 -15.66 -0.61 -16.52
CA GLY A 179 -15.06 -0.70 -17.85
C GLY A 179 -13.62 -0.16 -17.87
N LEU A 180 -12.68 -1.00 -18.31
CA LEU A 180 -11.25 -0.69 -18.35
C LEU A 180 -10.77 -0.58 -19.79
N THR A 181 -9.70 0.19 -19.98
CA THR A 181 -8.83 0.04 -21.15
C THR A 181 -7.59 -0.78 -20.78
N VAL A 182 -6.86 -1.29 -21.76
CA VAL A 182 -5.55 -1.94 -21.53
C VAL A 182 -4.59 -0.99 -20.81
N GLY A 183 -4.66 0.31 -21.06
CA GLY A 183 -3.87 1.33 -20.35
C GLY A 183 -4.24 1.52 -18.86
N ASP A 184 -5.35 0.92 -18.41
CA ASP A 184 -5.77 0.90 -17.00
C ASP A 184 -5.37 -0.39 -16.29
N LEU A 185 -4.83 -1.39 -17.02
CA LEU A 185 -4.41 -2.66 -16.44
C LEU A 185 -3.12 -2.52 -15.62
N PRO A 186 -2.91 -3.41 -14.63
CA PRO A 186 -1.65 -3.43 -13.90
C PRO A 186 -0.48 -3.70 -14.84
N THR A 187 0.58 -2.89 -14.74
CA THR A 187 1.67 -2.95 -15.73
C THR A 187 2.39 -4.29 -15.74
N PHE A 188 2.36 -5.05 -14.64
CA PHE A 188 2.95 -6.40 -14.53
C PHE A 188 2.41 -7.39 -15.57
N MET A 189 1.21 -7.15 -16.09
CA MET A 189 0.61 -7.98 -17.14
C MET A 189 1.06 -7.55 -18.53
N LEU A 190 1.39 -6.27 -18.71
CA LEU A 190 1.65 -5.70 -20.02
C LEU A 190 2.98 -6.19 -20.61
N PRO A 191 3.12 -6.27 -21.95
CA PRO A 191 4.35 -6.69 -22.62
C PRO A 191 5.58 -5.84 -22.30
N CYS A 192 5.40 -4.57 -21.92
CA CYS A 192 6.48 -3.65 -21.59
C CYS A 192 7.17 -3.96 -20.25
N SER A 193 6.54 -4.73 -19.35
CA SER A 193 7.14 -5.09 -18.07
C SER A 193 8.07 -6.30 -18.18
N PRO A 194 9.14 -6.36 -17.37
CA PRO A 194 9.97 -7.54 -17.26
C PRO A 194 9.17 -8.82 -16.99
N SER A 195 9.50 -9.90 -17.70
CA SER A 195 8.74 -11.16 -17.68
C SER A 195 8.61 -11.80 -16.29
N HIS A 196 9.55 -11.54 -15.38
CA HIS A 196 9.51 -12.06 -14.01
C HIS A 196 8.31 -11.54 -13.21
N PHE A 197 7.77 -10.35 -13.49
CA PHE A 197 6.57 -9.86 -12.83
C PHE A 197 5.32 -10.64 -13.25
N ARG A 198 5.20 -10.96 -14.54
CA ARG A 198 4.10 -11.80 -15.03
C ARG A 198 4.18 -13.21 -14.46
N LEU A 199 5.38 -13.78 -14.38
CA LEU A 199 5.61 -15.06 -13.72
C LEU A 199 5.17 -15.02 -12.25
N LEU A 200 5.49 -13.93 -11.53
CA LEU A 200 5.08 -13.75 -10.13
C LEU A 200 3.55 -13.72 -9.98
N VAL A 201 2.82 -13.05 -10.87
CA VAL A 201 1.35 -13.04 -10.91
C VAL A 201 0.81 -14.45 -11.19
N THR A 202 1.35 -15.15 -12.19
CA THR A 202 0.95 -16.53 -12.51
C THR A 202 1.20 -17.47 -11.33
N GLU A 203 2.37 -17.39 -10.69
CA GLU A 203 2.71 -18.18 -9.52
C GLU A 203 1.76 -17.89 -8.36
N PHE A 204 1.44 -16.62 -8.10
CA PHE A 204 0.48 -16.23 -7.08
C PHE A 204 -0.90 -16.85 -7.32
N ILE A 205 -1.46 -16.70 -8.54
CA ILE A 205 -2.76 -17.28 -8.86
C ILE A 205 -2.74 -18.82 -8.74
N SER A 206 -1.63 -19.46 -9.12
CA SER A 206 -1.49 -20.92 -9.02
C SER A 206 -1.50 -21.45 -7.59
N ILE A 207 -1.10 -20.64 -6.60
CA ILE A 207 -1.10 -21.05 -5.19
C ILE A 207 -2.38 -20.69 -4.44
N LEU A 208 -3.32 -19.99 -5.07
CA LEU A 208 -4.58 -19.60 -4.42
C LEU A 208 -5.39 -20.80 -3.94
N ASP A 209 -5.33 -21.94 -4.63
CA ASP A 209 -6.02 -23.17 -4.21
C ASP A 209 -5.46 -23.76 -2.90
N LYS A 210 -4.21 -23.40 -2.55
CA LYS A 210 -3.52 -23.78 -1.32
C LYS A 210 -3.77 -22.80 -0.16
N VAL A 211 -4.44 -21.68 -0.44
CA VAL A 211 -4.69 -20.60 0.53
C VAL A 211 -6.17 -20.62 0.91
N LYS A 212 -6.44 -20.71 2.22
CA LYS A 212 -7.79 -20.76 2.76
C LYS A 212 -8.43 -19.37 2.85
N TRP A 213 -7.65 -18.34 3.16
CA TRP A 213 -8.15 -16.97 3.31
C TRP A 213 -7.41 -15.99 2.40
N VAL A 214 -8.16 -15.21 1.62
CA VAL A 214 -7.65 -14.01 0.95
C VAL A 214 -8.18 -12.81 1.73
N LEU A 215 -7.34 -12.20 2.55
CA LEU A 215 -7.67 -11.02 3.35
C LEU A 215 -7.30 -9.80 2.52
N GLY A 216 -8.28 -9.04 2.05
CA GLY A 216 -8.06 -7.83 1.26
C GLY A 216 -7.84 -6.62 2.15
N ASN A 217 -6.71 -5.93 2.01
CA ASN A 217 -6.56 -4.57 2.53
C ASN A 217 -7.38 -3.60 1.67
N SER A 218 -8.69 -3.75 1.69
CA SER A 218 -9.66 -2.89 1.01
C SER A 218 -10.92 -2.80 1.87
N VAL A 219 -11.80 -1.87 1.51
CA VAL A 219 -13.07 -1.61 2.17
C VAL A 219 -14.18 -2.12 1.27
N HIS A 220 -15.08 -2.93 1.80
CA HIS A 220 -16.14 -3.55 1.00
C HIS A 220 -16.98 -2.49 0.26
N GLU A 221 -17.35 -1.43 0.95
CA GLU A 221 -18.16 -0.32 0.45
C GLU A 221 -17.48 0.49 -0.67
N LEU A 222 -16.16 0.39 -0.82
CA LEU A 222 -15.43 1.05 -1.90
C LEU A 222 -15.40 0.21 -3.18
N GLU A 223 -15.41 -1.11 -3.06
CA GLU A 223 -15.23 -2.05 -4.18
C GLU A 223 -16.32 -3.13 -4.17
N GLU A 224 -17.55 -2.78 -3.82
CA GLU A 224 -18.63 -3.73 -3.50
C GLU A 224 -18.91 -4.68 -4.67
N GLU A 225 -19.07 -4.14 -5.88
CA GLU A 225 -19.35 -4.91 -7.09
C GLU A 225 -18.25 -5.93 -7.38
N THR A 226 -16.99 -5.50 -7.34
CA THR A 226 -15.81 -6.37 -7.53
C THR A 226 -15.74 -7.45 -6.45
N VAL A 227 -15.90 -7.08 -5.18
CA VAL A 227 -15.84 -8.04 -4.07
C VAL A 227 -16.96 -9.07 -4.18
N ASN A 228 -18.14 -8.64 -4.63
CA ASN A 228 -19.28 -9.52 -4.82
C ASN A 228 -19.08 -10.48 -6.01
N SER A 229 -18.50 -10.04 -7.13
CA SER A 229 -18.23 -10.92 -8.28
C SER A 229 -17.22 -12.03 -7.94
N LEU A 230 -16.26 -11.73 -7.06
CA LEU A 230 -15.25 -12.68 -6.61
C LEU A 230 -15.78 -13.79 -5.69
N LYS A 231 -16.96 -13.63 -5.07
CA LYS A 231 -17.52 -14.63 -4.13
C LYS A 231 -17.73 -16.00 -4.77
N ALA A 232 -18.07 -16.05 -6.05
CA ALA A 232 -18.32 -17.30 -6.77
C ALA A 232 -17.03 -18.04 -7.17
N VAL A 233 -15.92 -17.32 -7.29
CA VAL A 233 -14.66 -17.86 -7.83
C VAL A 233 -13.56 -18.00 -6.77
N LYS A 234 -13.20 -16.90 -6.10
CA LYS A 234 -12.24 -16.88 -5.01
C LYS A 234 -12.55 -15.70 -4.08
N PRO A 235 -13.29 -15.93 -2.97
CA PRO A 235 -13.70 -14.87 -2.07
C PRO A 235 -12.50 -14.09 -1.51
N ILE A 236 -12.58 -12.76 -1.60
CA ILE A 236 -11.70 -11.83 -0.90
C ILE A 236 -12.47 -11.21 0.27
N TYR A 237 -11.91 -11.31 1.47
CA TYR A 237 -12.48 -10.74 2.69
C TYR A 237 -11.89 -9.36 2.90
N SER A 238 -12.64 -8.31 2.59
CA SER A 238 -12.25 -6.93 2.85
C SER A 238 -12.10 -6.71 4.36
N ILE A 239 -10.88 -6.47 4.83
CA ILE A 239 -10.53 -6.22 6.23
C ILE A 239 -9.91 -4.82 6.43
N GLY A 240 -9.86 -4.01 5.38
CA GLY A 240 -9.25 -2.69 5.38
C GLY A 240 -10.22 -1.56 5.77
N PRO A 241 -9.76 -0.30 5.76
CA PRO A 241 -8.39 0.07 5.42
C PRO A 241 -7.45 -0.21 6.60
N LEU A 242 -6.32 -0.87 6.33
CA LEU A 242 -5.26 -1.03 7.32
C LEU A 242 -4.43 0.26 7.36
N VAL A 243 -4.85 1.19 8.22
CA VAL A 243 -4.22 2.50 8.46
C VAL A 243 -3.87 2.69 9.94
N SER A 244 -3.04 3.68 10.27
CA SER A 244 -2.77 4.02 11.67
C SER A 244 -4.04 4.45 12.41
N PRO A 245 -4.20 4.10 13.70
CA PRO A 245 -5.29 4.60 14.54
C PRO A 245 -5.43 6.13 14.51
N SER A 246 -4.30 6.86 14.36
CA SER A 246 -4.29 8.32 14.32
C SER A 246 -5.11 8.89 13.15
N LEU A 247 -5.05 8.26 11.96
CA LEU A 247 -5.88 8.62 10.80
C LEU A 247 -7.39 8.46 11.06
N LEU A 248 -7.74 7.56 11.96
CA LEU A 248 -9.12 7.34 12.38
C LEU A 248 -9.56 8.31 13.49
N GLY A 249 -8.62 9.07 14.08
CA GLY A 249 -8.85 9.92 15.24
C GLY A 249 -8.77 9.16 16.57
N LYS A 250 -8.11 8.00 16.59
CA LYS A 250 -7.92 7.14 17.76
C LYS A 250 -6.46 7.21 18.25
N GLU A 251 -6.25 7.06 19.56
CA GLU A 251 -4.90 6.98 20.12
C GLU A 251 -4.21 5.66 19.74
N GLU A 252 -2.91 5.70 19.51
CA GLU A 252 -2.12 4.52 19.21
C GLU A 252 -1.73 3.80 20.50
N THR A 253 -2.36 2.66 20.77
CA THR A 253 -2.13 1.84 21.97
C THR A 253 -0.97 0.85 21.82
N ILE A 254 -0.62 0.47 20.59
CA ILE A 254 0.52 -0.39 20.27
C ILE A 254 1.56 0.43 19.52
N ALA A 255 2.59 0.85 20.23
CA ALA A 255 3.70 1.61 19.68
C ALA A 255 4.50 0.80 18.65
N GLY A 256 4.96 1.46 17.58
CA GLY A 256 5.93 0.94 16.61
C GLY A 256 5.59 1.26 15.17
N SER A 257 6.46 1.93 14.43
CA SER A 257 6.32 2.15 12.98
C SER A 257 7.54 1.59 12.26
N VAL A 258 7.36 0.94 11.10
CA VAL A 258 8.48 0.47 10.25
C VAL A 258 8.90 1.58 9.27
N ASP A 259 9.22 2.75 9.80
CA ASP A 259 9.78 3.80 8.94
C ASP A 259 11.24 3.48 8.68
N MET A 260 11.59 3.18 7.43
CA MET A 260 12.98 2.91 7.03
C MET A 260 13.80 4.20 6.86
N TRP A 261 13.16 5.37 6.96
CA TRP A 261 13.76 6.68 6.70
C TRP A 261 13.41 7.66 7.83
N ARG A 262 14.33 8.58 8.15
CA ARG A 262 14.11 9.59 9.19
C ARG A 262 13.16 10.67 8.68
N ALA A 263 12.08 10.93 9.41
CA ALA A 263 11.17 12.04 9.15
C ALA A 263 11.81 13.38 9.49
N ALA A 264 11.59 14.37 8.63
CA ALA A 264 11.84 15.76 8.95
C ALA A 264 10.63 16.32 9.70
N ASP A 265 10.67 16.35 11.04
CA ASP A 265 9.57 16.90 11.87
C ASP A 265 9.22 18.37 11.51
N SER A 266 10.19 19.09 10.93
CA SER A 266 10.04 20.45 10.43
C SER A 266 8.92 20.63 9.39
N CYS A 267 8.51 19.59 8.68
CA CYS A 267 7.43 19.71 7.69
C CYS A 267 6.05 19.93 8.33
N ILE A 268 5.77 19.32 9.47
CA ILE A 268 4.48 19.51 10.16
C ILE A 268 4.38 20.91 10.76
N GLU A 269 5.47 21.42 11.35
CA GLU A 269 5.52 22.79 11.84
C GLU A 269 5.33 23.82 10.72
N TRP A 270 5.86 23.54 9.52
CA TRP A 270 5.66 24.38 8.35
C TRP A 270 4.20 24.35 7.88
N LEU A 271 3.57 23.17 7.83
CA LEU A 271 2.16 23.00 7.45
C LEU A 271 1.22 23.75 8.40
N ASN A 272 1.48 23.68 9.71
CA ASN A 272 0.65 24.35 10.74
C ASN A 272 0.64 25.88 10.63
N LYS A 273 1.57 26.48 9.86
CA LYS A 273 1.63 27.93 9.61
C LYS A 273 0.88 28.35 8.34
N GLN A 274 0.39 27.38 7.55
CA GLN A 274 -0.31 27.64 6.30
C GLN A 274 -1.81 27.84 6.52
N ARG A 275 -2.49 28.43 5.54
CA ARG A 275 -3.95 28.61 5.59
C ARG A 275 -4.64 27.26 5.39
N PRO A 276 -5.83 27.05 5.98
CA PRO A 276 -6.62 25.85 5.70
C PRO A 276 -6.89 25.66 4.21
N SER A 277 -6.83 24.41 3.74
CA SER A 277 -7.07 24.04 2.34
C SER A 277 -6.29 24.88 1.31
N SER A 278 -5.02 25.18 1.57
CA SER A 278 -4.16 25.94 0.65
C SER A 278 -2.94 25.19 0.12
N VAL A 279 -2.52 24.11 0.77
CA VAL A 279 -1.26 23.41 0.49
C VAL A 279 -1.46 22.29 -0.52
N ILE A 280 -0.61 22.25 -1.54
CA ILE A 280 -0.48 21.10 -2.46
C ILE A 280 0.54 20.12 -1.86
N TYR A 281 0.13 18.89 -1.58
CA TYR A 281 1.06 17.84 -1.19
C TYR A 281 1.43 16.98 -2.40
N ILE A 282 2.71 16.65 -2.57
CA ILE A 282 3.20 15.84 -3.68
C ILE A 282 4.09 14.73 -3.15
N SER A 283 3.74 13.48 -3.49
CA SER A 283 4.54 12.29 -3.19
C SER A 283 4.24 11.19 -4.19
N PHE A 284 5.26 10.74 -4.91
CA PHE A 284 5.19 9.62 -5.85
C PHE A 284 5.61 8.28 -5.22
N GLY A 285 5.57 8.19 -3.89
CA GLY A 285 5.82 6.94 -3.17
C GLY A 285 7.30 6.60 -2.98
N SER A 286 7.54 5.42 -2.43
CA SER A 286 8.86 5.01 -1.95
C SER A 286 9.72 4.29 -3.00
N ILE A 287 9.23 4.05 -4.22
CA ILE A 287 9.96 3.25 -5.22
C ILE A 287 10.25 4.05 -6.48
N ILE A 288 9.39 5.01 -6.82
CA ILE A 288 9.48 5.76 -8.07
C ILE A 288 10.59 6.82 -8.01
N MET A 289 11.39 6.88 -9.07
CA MET A 289 12.31 7.97 -9.35
C MET A 289 11.79 8.77 -10.54
N SER A 290 11.21 9.96 -10.29
CA SER A 290 10.77 10.86 -11.35
C SER A 290 11.94 11.27 -12.26
N SER A 291 11.73 11.43 -13.55
CA SER A 291 12.75 11.93 -14.48
C SER A 291 13.06 13.42 -14.24
N LYS A 292 14.23 13.89 -14.68
CA LYS A 292 14.60 15.30 -14.61
C LYS A 292 13.55 16.20 -15.28
N GLN A 293 13.02 15.77 -16.42
CA GLN A 293 12.01 16.54 -17.16
C GLN A 293 10.70 16.65 -16.37
N GLN A 294 10.25 15.56 -15.74
CA GLN A 294 9.05 15.60 -14.87
C GLN A 294 9.25 16.54 -13.69
N ILE A 295 10.43 16.52 -13.04
CA ILE A 295 10.75 17.44 -11.94
C ILE A 295 10.70 18.89 -12.41
N GLN A 296 11.25 19.19 -13.59
CA GLN A 296 11.23 20.54 -14.15
C GLN A 296 9.82 21.03 -14.46
N SER A 297 8.97 20.18 -15.06
CA SER A 297 7.58 20.53 -15.36
C SER A 297 6.77 20.80 -14.10
N ILE A 298 6.86 19.91 -13.09
CA ILE A 298 6.15 20.07 -11.82
C ILE A 298 6.65 21.31 -11.07
N ALA A 299 7.95 21.53 -10.98
CA ALA A 299 8.53 22.70 -10.32
C ALA A 299 8.07 24.02 -10.97
N THR A 300 8.07 24.07 -12.30
CA THR A 300 7.61 25.24 -13.06
C THR A 300 6.11 25.49 -12.81
N ALA A 301 5.28 24.45 -12.90
CA ALA A 301 3.84 24.55 -12.65
C ALA A 301 3.54 25.05 -11.23
N LEU A 302 4.22 24.52 -10.21
CA LEU A 302 4.06 24.96 -8.82
C LEU A 302 4.37 26.45 -8.63
N LYS A 303 5.41 26.96 -9.30
CA LYS A 303 5.76 28.38 -9.28
C LYS A 303 4.66 29.24 -9.91
N ASN A 304 4.04 28.76 -11.00
CA ASN A 304 2.98 29.46 -11.70
C ASN A 304 1.65 29.47 -10.92
N ILE A 305 1.32 28.36 -10.25
CA ILE A 305 0.11 28.21 -9.42
C ILE A 305 0.13 29.13 -8.20
N LYS A 306 1.32 29.50 -7.68
CA LYS A 306 1.51 30.40 -6.53
C LYS A 306 0.74 29.97 -5.27
N ARG A 307 0.57 28.66 -5.08
CA ARG A 307 0.03 28.06 -3.85
C ARG A 307 1.17 27.45 -3.03
N PRO A 308 1.07 27.46 -1.68
CA PRO A 308 1.99 26.72 -0.84
C PRO A 308 2.05 25.24 -1.25
N PHE A 309 3.23 24.63 -1.26
CA PHE A 309 3.37 23.20 -1.53
C PHE A 309 4.37 22.49 -0.63
N LEU A 310 4.11 21.22 -0.37
CA LEU A 310 5.03 20.28 0.27
C LEU A 310 5.33 19.16 -0.73
N TRP A 311 6.58 19.03 -1.14
CA TRP A 311 7.00 18.02 -2.11
C TRP A 311 8.04 17.07 -1.51
N VAL A 312 7.71 15.78 -1.49
CA VAL A 312 8.62 14.72 -1.07
C VAL A 312 9.38 14.19 -2.28
N ILE A 313 10.71 14.36 -2.28
CA ILE A 313 11.60 13.79 -3.30
C ILE A 313 12.73 13.04 -2.61
N LYS A 314 12.81 11.73 -2.84
CA LYS A 314 13.93 10.90 -2.38
C LYS A 314 15.27 11.49 -2.85
N ALA A 315 16.23 11.51 -1.93
CA ALA A 315 17.57 12.05 -2.18
C ALA A 315 17.57 13.50 -2.71
N SER A 316 16.64 14.34 -2.23
CA SER A 316 16.53 15.75 -2.63
C SER A 316 17.85 16.53 -2.61
N GLU A 317 18.75 16.19 -1.68
CA GLU A 317 20.07 16.82 -1.54
C GLU A 317 21.04 16.52 -2.69
N THR A 318 20.94 15.34 -3.31
CA THR A 318 21.80 14.92 -4.44
C THR A 318 21.18 15.22 -5.80
N ARG A 319 19.91 15.68 -5.84
CA ARG A 319 19.14 15.95 -7.06
C ARG A 319 18.87 17.44 -7.30
N LYS A 320 19.61 18.33 -6.61
CA LYS A 320 19.42 19.80 -6.74
C LYS A 320 19.53 20.29 -8.18
N ASP A 321 20.42 19.68 -8.96
CA ASP A 321 20.66 20.04 -10.37
C ASP A 321 19.54 19.61 -11.34
N GLU A 322 18.53 18.89 -10.83
CA GLU A 322 17.36 18.49 -11.60
C GLU A 322 16.22 19.51 -11.54
N PHE A 323 16.22 20.37 -10.52
CA PHE A 323 15.27 21.47 -10.43
C PHE A 323 15.63 22.62 -11.38
N PRO A 324 14.65 23.49 -11.74
CA PRO A 324 14.96 24.75 -12.40
C PRO A 324 15.96 25.59 -11.57
N ARG A 325 16.86 26.29 -12.25
CA ARG A 325 17.90 27.08 -11.59
C ARG A 325 17.29 28.10 -10.62
N GLY A 326 17.74 28.08 -9.36
CA GLY A 326 17.27 28.99 -8.32
C GLY A 326 15.97 28.58 -7.63
N PHE A 327 15.31 27.49 -8.06
CA PHE A 327 14.00 27.09 -7.56
C PHE A 327 13.99 26.85 -6.04
N LEU A 328 14.95 26.07 -5.52
CA LEU A 328 15.02 25.74 -4.10
C LEU A 328 15.30 26.97 -3.23
N GLU A 329 16.15 27.88 -3.71
CA GLU A 329 16.49 29.13 -3.03
C GLU A 329 15.28 30.08 -3.00
N GLU A 330 14.58 30.22 -4.12
CA GLU A 330 13.38 31.07 -4.25
C GLU A 330 12.26 30.61 -3.32
N ILE A 331 11.92 29.31 -3.32
CA ILE A 331 10.80 28.80 -2.51
C ILE A 331 11.08 28.89 -1.01
N THR A 332 12.36 28.80 -0.63
CA THR A 332 12.82 28.95 0.75
C THR A 332 12.74 30.41 1.19
N LYS A 333 13.20 31.34 0.35
CA LYS A 333 13.18 32.78 0.62
C LYS A 333 11.75 33.31 0.75
N ASP A 334 10.88 32.91 -0.17
CA ASP A 334 9.50 33.39 -0.23
C ASP A 334 8.54 32.57 0.65
N LYS A 335 9.07 31.51 1.30
CA LYS A 335 8.31 30.55 2.12
C LYS A 335 7.10 29.94 1.38
N SER A 336 7.20 29.84 0.06
CA SER A 336 6.14 29.39 -0.84
C SER A 336 6.11 27.87 -1.01
N GLY A 337 7.14 27.15 -0.56
CA GLY A 337 7.13 25.70 -0.58
C GLY A 337 8.21 25.08 0.30
N LEU A 338 8.07 23.77 0.51
CA LEU A 338 9.02 22.96 1.26
C LEU A 338 9.29 21.66 0.48
N VAL A 339 10.58 21.36 0.23
CA VAL A 339 11.01 20.11 -0.40
C VAL A 339 11.77 19.28 0.63
N VAL A 340 11.33 18.04 0.87
CA VAL A 340 11.93 17.13 1.86
C VAL A 340 12.19 15.75 1.26
N SER A 341 13.11 15.00 1.86
CA SER A 341 13.39 13.62 1.45
C SER A 341 12.40 12.61 2.01
N TRP A 342 11.78 12.91 3.16
CA TRP A 342 10.78 12.09 3.82
C TRP A 342 9.86 12.94 4.70
N CYS A 343 8.59 12.54 4.83
CA CYS A 343 7.62 13.16 5.73
C CYS A 343 6.74 12.10 6.42
N PRO A 344 6.16 12.38 7.60
CA PRO A 344 5.14 11.53 8.19
C PRO A 344 3.82 11.72 7.43
N GLN A 345 3.68 11.02 6.30
CA GLN A 345 2.59 11.19 5.32
C GLN A 345 1.20 11.18 5.97
N GLU A 346 0.94 10.27 6.91
CA GLU A 346 -0.33 10.19 7.62
C GLU A 346 -0.68 11.51 8.35
N LYS A 347 0.31 12.15 9.00
CA LYS A 347 0.14 13.46 9.65
C LYS A 347 -0.05 14.59 8.65
N VAL A 348 0.62 14.53 7.51
CA VAL A 348 0.45 15.50 6.42
C VAL A 348 -0.97 15.43 5.85
N LEU A 349 -1.46 14.22 5.58
CA LEU A 349 -2.81 13.98 5.04
C LEU A 349 -3.92 14.46 5.98
N MET A 350 -3.70 14.38 7.30
CA MET A 350 -4.64 14.90 8.30
C MET A 350 -4.58 16.41 8.52
N ASN A 351 -3.57 17.10 7.98
CA ASN A 351 -3.37 18.51 8.25
C ASN A 351 -4.44 19.38 7.57
N GLN A 352 -5.03 20.31 8.32
CA GLN A 352 -6.09 21.19 7.80
C GLN A 352 -5.62 22.09 6.67
N ALA A 353 -4.32 22.38 6.57
CA ALA A 353 -3.75 23.17 5.49
C ALA A 353 -3.84 22.47 4.13
N LEU A 354 -4.04 21.15 4.09
CA LEU A 354 -3.99 20.38 2.87
C LEU A 354 -5.20 20.67 1.96
N ALA A 355 -4.92 21.02 0.71
CA ALA A 355 -5.91 21.26 -0.34
C ALA A 355 -6.14 20.01 -1.20
N CYS A 356 -5.06 19.42 -1.70
CA CYS A 356 -5.09 18.22 -2.53
C CYS A 356 -3.79 17.42 -2.40
N PHE A 357 -3.83 16.16 -2.84
CA PHE A 357 -2.67 15.29 -2.90
C PHE A 357 -2.36 14.85 -4.33
N VAL A 358 -1.19 15.23 -4.85
CA VAL A 358 -0.64 14.72 -6.10
C VAL A 358 0.10 13.43 -5.81
N THR A 359 -0.41 12.32 -6.35
CA THR A 359 -0.01 10.97 -5.96
C THR A 359 0.19 10.05 -7.14
N HIS A 360 1.17 9.15 -7.01
CA HIS A 360 1.36 8.01 -7.91
C HIS A 360 0.26 6.94 -7.83
N CYS A 361 -0.73 7.07 -6.93
CA CYS A 361 -1.84 6.11 -6.79
C CYS A 361 -1.44 4.72 -6.26
N GLY A 362 -0.36 4.60 -5.48
CA GLY A 362 -0.09 3.38 -4.73
C GLY A 362 -1.24 3.06 -3.75
N TRP A 363 -1.60 1.78 -3.61
CA TRP A 363 -2.82 1.41 -2.88
C TRP A 363 -2.81 1.80 -1.40
N ASN A 364 -1.70 1.64 -0.69
CA ASN A 364 -1.59 2.07 0.71
C ASN A 364 -1.85 3.58 0.86
N SER A 365 -1.23 4.40 0.02
CA SER A 365 -1.45 5.86 0.03
C SER A 365 -2.86 6.23 -0.40
N THR A 366 -3.47 5.45 -1.30
CA THR A 366 -4.88 5.59 -1.70
C THR A 366 -5.80 5.41 -0.48
N LEU A 367 -5.61 4.34 0.31
CA LEU A 367 -6.40 4.10 1.52
C LEU A 367 -6.20 5.20 2.57
N GLU A 368 -4.96 5.63 2.82
CA GLU A 368 -4.66 6.73 3.74
C GLU A 368 -5.36 8.03 3.31
N THR A 369 -5.38 8.29 2.00
CA THR A 369 -6.02 9.47 1.40
C THR A 369 -7.54 9.42 1.51
N VAL A 370 -8.13 8.25 1.27
CA VAL A 370 -9.58 8.03 1.45
C VAL A 370 -9.96 8.27 2.91
N VAL A 371 -9.21 7.74 3.87
CA VAL A 371 -9.47 7.96 5.30
C VAL A 371 -9.25 9.41 5.72
N ALA A 372 -8.31 10.12 5.10
CA ALA A 372 -8.11 11.55 5.32
C ALA A 372 -9.26 12.40 4.75
N GLY A 373 -9.89 11.94 3.66
CA GLY A 373 -10.95 12.65 2.94
C GLY A 373 -10.39 13.76 2.05
N VAL A 374 -9.26 13.49 1.37
CA VAL A 374 -8.50 14.46 0.58
C VAL A 374 -8.66 14.17 -0.91
N PRO A 375 -9.03 15.16 -1.75
CA PRO A 375 -9.04 15.02 -3.20
C PRO A 375 -7.64 14.82 -3.79
N VAL A 376 -7.56 14.16 -4.94
CA VAL A 376 -6.29 13.76 -5.55
C VAL A 376 -6.07 14.26 -6.97
N VAL A 377 -4.81 14.49 -7.31
CA VAL A 377 -4.32 14.46 -8.69
C VAL A 377 -3.58 13.14 -8.86
N ALA A 378 -4.14 12.28 -9.69
CA ALA A 378 -3.66 10.93 -9.93
C ALA A 378 -2.64 10.91 -11.06
N TYR A 379 -1.41 10.46 -10.79
CA TYR A 379 -0.33 10.35 -11.77
C TYR A 379 0.33 8.96 -11.72
N PRO A 380 -0.37 7.93 -12.23
CA PRO A 380 0.10 6.55 -12.12
C PRO A 380 1.30 6.28 -13.04
N GLU A 381 2.24 5.45 -12.59
CA GLU A 381 3.41 5.05 -13.40
C GLU A 381 3.52 3.54 -13.63
N TRP A 382 3.33 2.71 -12.60
CA TRP A 382 3.59 1.26 -12.70
C TRP A 382 2.72 0.41 -11.76
N THR A 383 2.88 -0.92 -11.80
CA THR A 383 2.17 -1.90 -10.97
C THR A 383 0.66 -1.70 -11.08
N ASP A 384 -0.07 -1.64 -9.97
CA ASP A 384 -1.50 -1.43 -9.81
C ASP A 384 -1.94 0.03 -9.95
N GLN A 385 -1.00 0.97 -10.09
CA GLN A 385 -1.31 2.40 -10.07
C GLN A 385 -2.25 2.83 -11.19
N PRO A 386 -2.12 2.36 -12.45
CA PRO A 386 -3.07 2.70 -13.49
C PRO A 386 -4.51 2.32 -13.12
N THR A 387 -4.69 1.12 -12.57
CA THR A 387 -6.00 0.65 -12.09
C THR A 387 -6.49 1.49 -10.91
N ASN A 388 -5.64 1.79 -9.94
CA ASN A 388 -6.02 2.61 -8.79
C ASN A 388 -6.37 4.05 -9.20
N SER A 389 -5.70 4.61 -10.21
CA SER A 389 -6.03 5.91 -10.80
C SER A 389 -7.43 5.89 -11.42
N LYS A 390 -7.77 4.84 -12.19
CA LYS A 390 -9.12 4.63 -12.72
C LYS A 390 -10.17 4.57 -11.60
N LEU A 391 -9.88 3.85 -10.51
CA LEU A 391 -10.77 3.81 -9.34
C LEU A 391 -10.94 5.20 -8.72
N LEU A 392 -9.86 5.93 -8.46
CA LEU A 392 -9.89 7.26 -7.84
C LEU A 392 -10.68 8.30 -8.66
N VAL A 393 -10.52 8.27 -9.98
CA VAL A 393 -11.05 9.28 -10.89
C VAL A 393 -12.46 8.93 -11.36
N ASP A 394 -12.67 7.72 -11.88
CA ASP A 394 -13.91 7.35 -12.56
C ASP A 394 -14.96 6.75 -11.61
N VAL A 395 -14.51 5.97 -10.62
CA VAL A 395 -15.40 5.24 -9.69
C VAL A 395 -15.66 6.06 -8.43
N PHE A 396 -14.59 6.44 -7.73
CA PHE A 396 -14.65 7.17 -6.47
C PHE A 396 -14.99 8.65 -6.68
N LYS A 397 -14.60 9.19 -7.84
CA LYS A 397 -14.82 10.58 -8.27
C LYS A 397 -14.23 11.59 -7.29
N VAL A 398 -13.00 11.32 -6.84
CA VAL A 398 -12.28 12.16 -5.87
C VAL A 398 -11.07 12.87 -6.45
N GLY A 399 -10.89 12.83 -7.76
CA GLY A 399 -9.72 13.41 -8.38
C GLY A 399 -9.77 13.45 -9.90
N VAL A 400 -8.64 13.87 -10.47
CA VAL A 400 -8.40 13.88 -11.91
C VAL A 400 -7.12 13.15 -12.24
N ARG A 401 -7.08 12.51 -13.41
CA ARG A 401 -5.88 11.85 -13.93
C ARG A 401 -5.03 12.88 -14.66
N MET A 402 -3.78 12.99 -14.24
CA MET A 402 -2.72 13.71 -14.93
C MET A 402 -2.09 12.75 -15.94
N SER A 403 -1.95 13.19 -17.19
CA SER A 403 -1.41 12.38 -18.29
C SER A 403 -0.20 13.04 -18.95
N ASN A 404 0.64 12.25 -19.59
CA ASN A 404 1.70 12.79 -20.44
C ASN A 404 1.13 13.25 -21.78
N CYS A 405 1.85 14.17 -22.44
CA CYS A 405 1.59 14.52 -23.83
C CYS A 405 1.92 13.34 -24.77
N GLU A 406 1.59 13.45 -26.05
CA GLU A 406 1.80 12.40 -27.07
C GLU A 406 3.27 11.96 -27.19
N ASP A 407 4.22 12.79 -26.77
CA ASP A 407 5.65 12.50 -26.74
C ASP A 407 6.14 11.89 -25.41
N GLU A 408 5.21 11.37 -24.61
CA GLU A 408 5.43 10.78 -23.27
C GLU A 408 6.02 11.75 -22.23
N ARG A 409 6.00 13.06 -22.49
CA ARG A 409 6.48 14.07 -21.53
C ARG A 409 5.33 14.72 -20.76
N LEU A 410 5.55 14.92 -19.47
CA LEU A 410 4.65 15.71 -18.64
C LEU A 410 4.82 17.20 -18.95
N SER A 411 3.77 17.87 -19.44
CA SER A 411 3.80 19.31 -19.70
C SER A 411 3.48 20.14 -18.45
N VAL A 412 3.94 21.39 -18.45
CA VAL A 412 3.68 22.33 -17.33
C VAL A 412 2.19 22.62 -17.24
N GLU A 413 1.55 22.86 -18.39
CA GLU A 413 0.14 23.22 -18.53
C GLU A 413 -0.78 22.12 -17.98
N GLU A 414 -0.42 20.85 -18.18
CA GLU A 414 -1.20 19.71 -17.71
C GLU A 414 -1.13 19.56 -16.18
N VAL A 415 0.05 19.79 -15.58
CA VAL A 415 0.21 19.83 -14.12
C VAL A 415 -0.63 20.95 -13.53
N GLU A 416 -0.57 22.15 -14.11
CA GLU A 416 -1.36 23.31 -13.69
C GLU A 416 -2.86 23.04 -13.79
N ARG A 417 -3.31 22.55 -14.95
CA ARG A 417 -4.72 22.23 -15.20
C ARG A 417 -5.25 21.23 -14.17
N CYS A 418 -4.52 20.14 -13.92
CA CYS A 418 -4.96 19.09 -13.00
C CYS A 418 -5.02 19.59 -11.55
N ILE A 419 -3.99 20.28 -11.07
CA ILE A 419 -3.97 20.81 -9.69
C ILE A 419 -5.09 21.84 -9.51
N MET A 420 -5.25 22.77 -10.46
CA MET A 420 -6.27 23.81 -10.37
C MET A 420 -7.69 23.24 -10.46
N GLU A 421 -7.92 22.22 -11.30
CA GLU A 421 -9.23 21.55 -11.40
C GLU A 421 -9.66 20.91 -10.07
N VAL A 422 -8.71 20.35 -9.32
CA VAL A 422 -8.99 19.71 -8.02
C VAL A 422 -9.19 20.73 -6.90
N ILE A 423 -8.47 21.85 -6.92
CA ILE A 423 -8.53 22.86 -5.86
C ILE A 423 -9.67 23.85 -6.08
N ASP A 424 -9.73 24.49 -7.25
CA ASP A 424 -10.61 25.62 -7.55
C ASP A 424 -11.46 25.39 -8.84
N GLY A 425 -11.40 24.20 -9.44
CA GLY A 425 -12.14 23.88 -10.66
C GLY A 425 -13.65 23.69 -10.44
N PRO A 426 -14.44 23.65 -11.53
CA PRO A 426 -15.90 23.47 -11.44
C PRO A 426 -16.34 22.22 -10.69
N ARG A 427 -15.53 21.14 -10.72
CA ARG A 427 -15.81 19.87 -10.04
C ARG A 427 -15.15 19.75 -8.66
N ALA A 428 -14.37 20.73 -8.21
CA ALA A 428 -13.63 20.69 -6.93
C ALA A 428 -14.56 20.43 -5.74
N GLY A 429 -15.72 21.10 -5.71
CA GLY A 429 -16.72 20.92 -4.66
C GLY A 429 -17.31 19.50 -4.61
N GLU A 430 -17.57 18.91 -5.78
CA GLU A 430 -18.06 17.53 -5.89
C GLU A 430 -17.00 16.52 -5.42
N MET A 431 -15.76 16.67 -5.90
CA MET A 431 -14.64 15.80 -5.52
C MET A 431 -14.40 15.83 -4.01
N LYS A 432 -14.46 17.03 -3.38
CA LYS A 432 -14.34 17.18 -1.94
C LYS A 432 -15.48 16.51 -1.18
N ARG A 433 -16.73 16.67 -1.64
CA ARG A 433 -17.89 15.99 -1.04
C ARG A 433 -17.74 14.47 -1.10
N ARG A 434 -17.38 13.94 -2.28
CA ARG A 434 -17.12 12.50 -2.47
C ARG A 434 -16.00 11.99 -1.56
N ALA A 435 -14.90 12.74 -1.43
CA ALA A 435 -13.81 12.36 -0.53
C ALA A 435 -14.26 12.23 0.93
N VAL A 436 -15.16 13.12 1.40
CA VAL A 436 -15.75 13.04 2.76
C VAL A 436 -16.70 11.84 2.90
N GLU A 437 -17.50 11.55 1.88
CA GLU A 437 -18.39 10.38 1.89
C GLU A 437 -17.61 9.07 2.00
N LEU A 438 -16.53 8.91 1.20
CA LEU A 438 -15.68 7.72 1.24
C LEU A 438 -14.90 7.61 2.56
N LYS A 439 -14.44 8.74 3.12
CA LYS A 439 -13.86 8.80 4.47
C LYS A 439 -14.79 8.21 5.52
N ASN A 440 -16.06 8.61 5.49
CA ASN A 440 -17.05 8.13 6.45
C ASN A 440 -17.33 6.63 6.25
N ALA A 441 -17.47 6.17 5.00
CA ALA A 441 -17.65 4.75 4.69
C ALA A 441 -16.47 3.91 5.21
N ALA A 442 -15.23 4.35 4.93
CA ALA A 442 -14.02 3.67 5.36
C ALA A 442 -13.88 3.60 6.90
N LYS A 443 -14.28 4.66 7.62
CA LYS A 443 -14.33 4.65 9.08
C LYS A 443 -15.39 3.70 9.62
N ASN A 444 -16.62 3.78 9.09
CA ASN A 444 -17.75 2.95 9.52
C ASN A 444 -17.48 1.44 9.31
N ALA A 445 -16.75 1.07 8.26
CA ALA A 445 -16.35 -0.31 8.01
C ALA A 445 -15.49 -0.93 9.13
N LEU A 446 -14.70 -0.12 9.85
CA LEU A 446 -13.83 -0.54 10.95
C LEU A 446 -14.50 -0.49 12.33
N GLU A 447 -15.62 0.22 12.47
CA GLU A 447 -16.34 0.29 13.74
C GLU A 447 -16.93 -1.07 14.13
N GLU A 448 -17.33 -1.22 15.39
CA GLU A 448 -17.96 -2.46 15.87
C GLU A 448 -19.20 -2.79 15.02
N GLY A 449 -19.26 -4.03 14.52
CA GLY A 449 -20.30 -4.45 13.59
C GLY A 449 -20.14 -3.94 12.15
N GLY A 450 -19.11 -3.15 11.81
CA GLY A 450 -18.78 -2.73 10.45
C GLY A 450 -18.30 -3.89 9.56
N SER A 451 -18.33 -3.70 8.23
CA SER A 451 -18.01 -4.76 7.25
C SER A 451 -16.62 -5.38 7.46
N SER A 452 -15.59 -4.55 7.58
CA SER A 452 -14.21 -5.00 7.82
C SER A 452 -14.03 -5.60 9.20
N SER A 453 -14.63 -4.99 10.23
CA SER A 453 -14.60 -5.51 11.59
C SER A 453 -15.18 -6.93 11.67
N ARG A 454 -16.34 -7.16 11.05
CA ARG A 454 -16.98 -8.49 10.96
C ARG A 454 -16.11 -9.51 10.21
N ASN A 455 -15.44 -9.11 9.13
CA ASN A 455 -14.56 -10.01 8.38
C ASN A 455 -13.31 -10.40 9.19
N ILE A 456 -12.76 -9.47 9.98
CA ILE A 456 -11.65 -9.75 10.90
C ILE A 456 -12.11 -10.71 12.01
N ASP A 457 -13.28 -10.46 12.61
CA ASP A 457 -13.81 -11.32 13.67
C ASP A 457 -14.12 -12.72 13.17
N LYS A 458 -14.67 -12.82 11.95
CA LYS A 458 -14.89 -14.11 11.28
C LYS A 458 -13.57 -14.85 11.08
N PHE A 459 -12.53 -14.17 10.55
CA PHE A 459 -11.21 -14.77 10.38
C PHE A 459 -10.64 -15.27 11.72
N ILE A 460 -10.70 -14.46 12.78
CA ILE A 460 -10.20 -14.83 14.12
C ILE A 460 -10.97 -16.02 14.68
N ALA A 461 -12.30 -16.05 14.55
CA ALA A 461 -13.11 -17.18 15.01
C ALA A 461 -12.71 -18.49 14.31
N GLU A 462 -12.53 -18.45 12.99
CA GLU A 462 -12.14 -19.62 12.19
C GLU A 462 -10.74 -20.16 12.54
N ILE A 463 -9.75 -19.29 12.76
CA ILE A 463 -8.40 -19.75 13.17
C ILE A 463 -8.36 -20.19 14.63
N SER A 464 -9.26 -19.69 15.47
CA SER A 464 -9.36 -20.09 16.89
C SER A 464 -10.18 -21.37 17.09
N GLY A 465 -10.75 -21.95 16.03
CA GLY A 465 -11.64 -23.11 16.13
C GLY A 465 -12.97 -22.82 16.84
N LYS A 466 -13.37 -21.55 16.96
CA LYS A 466 -14.64 -21.13 17.59
C LYS A 466 -15.73 -21.03 16.51
N PRO A 467 -16.97 -21.47 16.78
CA PRO A 467 -18.08 -21.23 15.85
C PRO A 467 -18.30 -19.72 15.69
N SER A 468 -18.37 -19.24 14.44
CA SER A 468 -18.63 -17.83 14.13
C SER A 468 -20.00 -17.43 14.68
N SER A 469 -20.01 -16.58 15.69
CA SER A 469 -21.24 -15.99 16.24
C SER A 469 -21.75 -14.89 15.32
N ASN A 470 -22.32 -15.25 14.17
CA ASN A 470 -23.13 -14.36 13.32
C ASN A 470 -23.99 -15.20 12.36
N ASN A 471 -25.11 -15.69 12.90
CA ASN A 471 -26.33 -15.97 12.13
C ASN A 471 -27.43 -15.12 12.76
N VAL A 472 -27.56 -13.88 12.30
CA VAL A 472 -28.84 -13.13 12.24
C VAL A 472 -28.82 -12.29 10.97
#